data_AF-A0A662XZK7-F1
#
_entry.id   AF-A0A662XZK7-F1
#
_cell.length_a   1.000
_cell.length_b   1.000
_cell.length_c   1.000
_cell.angle_alpha   90.00
_cell.angle_beta   90.00
_cell.angle_gamma   90.00
#
_symmetry.space_group_name_H-M   'P 1'
#
loop_
_entity.id
_entity.type
_entity.pdbx_description
1 polymer ?
#
loop_
_entity_poly.entity_id
_entity_poly.type
_entity_poly.pdbx_seq_one_letter_code
_entity_poly.pdbx_strand_id
1 'polypeptide(L)'
;MLTSASSSKNRSNPAVEDTSHQRQQSSFLRSIDLSDPAAQKKLSKLIQEVVKTKANTGGAWLLTYFVPHVVIRSLCTTYRGMNIDEKKQFLLILAQDLHIDTAMALQNAVQFEQNLTNVKDPRHGAVNWDHENVERYLRTFRNLRNALSPLYEVRSATFFQQILSQREGGMLFLVHMRADLLQVLRKNAGHTEIPALRSLDASLKHLVLSMWRPIQQFLASWFSVGFLKLERVTYEHSPGQLLEKIIRYEAVHPVGTIVELKRRLGNVPDEPLVFVHVALMKEIASSMQSIRDETEQLVEASHAKAAIFYSISSTQKGLSGVDLGNFLIKEVAKALKTEHPHLKTFATLSPLPQFMPWLETQRNKTDESLVATSELEVLLGVLDERDATVEADATAVAAVLDALSIANWAEDPELVAALKPIVLKLGARYIYHEKKRGKALDPVTNFHVRNGAIFERINWLADLSKKGLAQSAGLMINYKYDLAHVEANNENYLLHNVIPIGLQPQQVLGRYWGLFQPAWLLTLAVLNFAFITELAMGQQPTEEELFQMISEVDEDMSGAIVDAFVACGGKSDKSGFVRKETLVKIIKGDFGLTINIEEMINKLDVDGSGEIEFDEFKAILT
;
A
#
# COMPACT_ATOMS: atom_id res chain seq x y z
N MET A 1 80.36 46.03 12.26
CA MET A 1 80.37 44.57 12.16
C MET A 1 78.96 44.05 12.41
N LEU A 2 78.44 43.25 11.46
CA LEU A 2 77.51 42.12 11.64
C LEU A 2 76.11 42.43 12.23
N THR A 3 75.05 42.48 11.43
CA THR A 3 74.22 41.38 10.84
C THR A 3 73.28 40.65 11.81
N SER A 4 72.04 40.47 11.31
CA SER A 4 70.96 39.53 11.68
C SER A 4 69.90 39.97 12.71
N ALA A 5 68.89 40.65 12.17
CA ALA A 5 67.51 40.76 12.66
C ALA A 5 66.72 39.50 12.21
N SER A 6 65.59 39.06 12.78
CA SER A 6 64.78 39.45 13.93
C SER A 6 63.70 38.38 14.15
N SER A 7 63.46 38.03 15.41
CA SER A 7 62.15 37.82 16.07
C SER A 7 60.85 37.95 15.23
N SER A 8 59.98 36.94 15.24
CA SER A 8 58.83 36.87 16.19
C SER A 8 57.97 35.61 15.97
N LYS A 9 57.58 34.96 17.08
CA LYS A 9 56.63 33.84 17.12
C LYS A 9 55.21 34.39 17.01
N ASN A 10 54.40 33.81 16.12
CA ASN A 10 52.94 33.93 16.17
C ASN A 10 52.32 32.53 16.24
N ARG A 11 51.42 32.33 17.22
CA ARG A 11 50.64 31.10 17.42
C ARG A 11 49.54 31.03 16.35
N SER A 12 49.42 29.89 15.65
CA SER A 12 48.28 29.57 14.78
C SER A 12 47.84 28.10 14.95
N ASN A 13 46.52 27.91 14.85
CA ASN A 13 45.71 26.69 15.01
C ASN A 13 46.24 25.41 14.31
N PRO A 14 45.94 24.21 14.85
CA PRO A 14 46.16 22.96 14.15
C PRO A 14 44.92 22.62 13.31
N ALA A 15 45.02 22.80 12.00
CA ALA A 15 44.09 22.19 11.06
C ALA A 15 44.85 21.86 9.77
N VAL A 16 44.53 20.69 9.22
CA VAL A 16 44.94 20.16 7.91
C VAL A 16 46.26 19.36 7.91
N GLU A 17 46.23 18.19 8.55
CA GLU A 17 46.96 17.01 8.08
C GLU A 17 45.95 15.89 7.81
N ASP A 18 45.37 15.85 6.60
CA ASP A 18 44.87 14.60 6.00
C ASP A 18 44.64 14.77 4.47
N THR A 19 45.70 15.10 3.73
CA THR A 19 45.64 15.27 2.25
C THR A 19 46.47 14.24 1.47
N SER A 20 46.92 13.15 2.10
CA SER A 20 47.73 12.12 1.43
C SER A 20 46.92 10.94 0.86
N HIS A 21 45.64 10.78 1.19
CA HIS A 21 44.82 9.63 0.72
C HIS A 21 43.99 9.87 -0.55
N GLN A 22 44.05 11.04 -1.19
CA GLN A 22 43.23 11.38 -2.38
C GLN A 22 43.93 11.24 -3.75
N ARG A 23 45.18 10.81 -3.82
CA ARG A 23 46.01 11.00 -5.04
C ARG A 23 46.17 9.83 -6.01
N GLN A 24 45.32 8.80 -5.96
CA GLN A 24 45.26 7.77 -7.01
C GLN A 24 43.82 7.37 -7.35
N GLN A 25 43.10 8.29 -8.00
CA GLN A 25 41.85 7.99 -8.70
C GLN A 25 42.14 7.99 -10.21
N SER A 26 41.70 6.95 -10.92
CA SER A 26 41.84 6.82 -12.39
C SER A 26 41.29 8.07 -13.12
N SER A 27 42.10 8.67 -13.99
CA SER A 27 41.74 9.86 -14.79
C SER A 27 40.56 9.63 -15.73
N PHE A 28 40.34 8.39 -16.15
CA PHE A 28 39.30 7.97 -17.10
C PHE A 28 37.87 8.20 -16.59
N LEU A 29 37.62 7.98 -15.29
CA LEU A 29 36.26 8.07 -14.72
C LEU A 29 35.83 9.51 -14.39
N ARG A 30 36.74 10.48 -14.44
CA ARG A 30 36.42 11.92 -14.26
C ARG A 30 35.95 12.61 -15.54
N SER A 31 36.21 12.03 -16.71
CA SER A 31 35.97 12.63 -18.02
C SER A 31 35.12 11.74 -18.94
N ILE A 32 34.34 10.83 -18.37
CA ILE A 32 33.49 9.93 -19.16
C ILE A 32 32.30 10.75 -19.68
N ASP A 33 32.22 10.90 -21.00
CA ASP A 33 31.08 11.48 -21.68
C ASP A 33 30.18 10.34 -22.16
N LEU A 34 29.04 10.14 -21.50
CA LEU A 34 28.11 9.07 -21.86
C LEU A 34 27.25 9.40 -23.09
N SER A 35 27.45 10.56 -23.73
CA SER A 35 26.90 10.82 -25.06
C SER A 35 27.69 10.08 -26.17
N ASP A 36 28.94 9.70 -25.92
CA ASP A 36 29.78 8.95 -26.85
C ASP A 36 29.57 7.42 -26.72
N PRO A 37 29.10 6.72 -27.77
CA PRO A 37 28.95 5.26 -27.77
C PRO A 37 30.25 4.50 -27.48
N ALA A 38 31.42 5.05 -27.84
CA ALA A 38 32.69 4.41 -27.56
C ALA A 38 33.02 4.46 -26.05
N ALA A 39 32.69 5.56 -25.38
CA ALA A 39 32.80 5.70 -23.93
C ALA A 39 31.83 4.75 -23.20
N GLN A 40 30.58 4.63 -23.68
CA GLN A 40 29.60 3.67 -23.15
C GLN A 40 30.13 2.22 -23.21
N LYS A 41 30.68 1.81 -24.36
CA LYS A 41 31.23 0.45 -24.55
C LYS A 41 32.44 0.18 -23.66
N LYS A 42 33.31 1.18 -23.45
CA LYS A 42 34.45 1.06 -22.52
C LYS A 42 33.98 0.93 -21.08
N LEU A 43 32.99 1.72 -20.67
CA LEU A 43 32.40 1.65 -19.33
C LEU A 43 31.76 0.28 -19.10
N SER A 44 30.94 -0.19 -20.03
CA SER A 44 30.30 -1.51 -20.00
C SER A 44 31.31 -2.64 -19.77
N LYS A 45 32.39 -2.67 -20.56
CA LYS A 45 33.48 -3.64 -20.40
C LYS A 45 34.14 -3.57 -19.02
N LEU A 46 34.45 -2.35 -18.54
CA LEU A 46 35.07 -2.15 -17.24
C LEU A 46 34.19 -2.71 -16.11
N ILE A 47 32.88 -2.44 -16.12
CA ILE A 47 31.98 -2.94 -15.09
C ILE A 47 31.85 -4.47 -15.19
N GLN A 48 31.76 -5.04 -16.40
CA GLN A 48 31.73 -6.50 -16.59
C GLN A 48 33.00 -7.19 -16.06
N GLU A 49 34.19 -6.63 -16.30
CA GLU A 49 35.46 -7.19 -15.79
C GLU A 49 35.53 -7.15 -14.26
N VAL A 50 35.04 -6.06 -13.66
CA VAL A 50 34.99 -5.87 -12.20
C VAL A 50 33.99 -6.80 -11.52
N VAL A 51 32.87 -7.12 -12.18
CA VAL A 51 31.84 -8.03 -11.64
C VAL A 51 32.20 -9.50 -11.87
N LYS A 52 32.91 -9.82 -12.97
CA LYS A 52 33.32 -11.20 -13.31
C LYS A 52 34.56 -11.68 -12.56
N THR A 53 35.30 -10.79 -11.90
CA THR A 53 36.49 -11.14 -11.11
C THR A 53 36.06 -11.95 -9.88
N LYS A 54 36.08 -13.29 -10.02
CA LYS A 54 35.71 -14.23 -8.95
C LYS A 54 36.66 -14.11 -7.76
N ALA A 55 36.11 -14.30 -6.55
CA ALA A 55 36.85 -14.58 -5.32
C ALA A 55 37.71 -15.88 -5.34
N ASN A 56 37.83 -16.56 -6.49
CA ASN A 56 38.50 -17.86 -6.65
C ASN A 56 39.95 -17.77 -7.16
N THR A 57 40.50 -16.58 -7.39
CA THR A 57 41.95 -16.43 -7.59
C THR A 57 42.62 -16.51 -6.21
N GLY A 58 43.11 -17.69 -5.85
CA GLY A 58 43.98 -17.96 -4.70
C GLY A 58 45.36 -17.29 -4.78
N GLY A 59 45.43 -16.07 -5.28
CA GLY A 59 46.66 -15.30 -5.43
C GLY A 59 46.34 -13.85 -5.78
N ALA A 60 46.83 -12.93 -4.94
CA ALA A 60 46.72 -11.47 -5.02
C ALA A 60 45.39 -10.83 -4.56
N TRP A 61 45.32 -10.53 -3.25
CA TRP A 61 44.34 -9.62 -2.62
C TRP A 61 44.07 -8.33 -3.43
N LEU A 62 45.10 -7.80 -4.11
CA LEU A 62 45.00 -6.61 -4.95
C LEU A 62 44.00 -6.75 -6.11
N LEU A 63 44.02 -7.88 -6.83
CA LEU A 63 43.18 -8.08 -8.00
C LEU A 63 41.77 -8.54 -7.63
N THR A 64 41.66 -9.31 -6.54
CA THR A 64 40.39 -9.92 -6.13
C THR A 64 39.52 -8.98 -5.29
N TYR A 65 40.12 -8.04 -4.54
CA TYR A 65 39.37 -7.19 -3.60
C TYR A 65 39.64 -5.69 -3.77
N PHE A 66 40.89 -5.28 -3.98
CA PHE A 66 41.24 -3.85 -4.02
C PHE A 66 40.82 -3.15 -5.32
N VAL A 67 41.11 -3.74 -6.50
CA VAL A 67 40.77 -3.14 -7.80
C VAL A 67 39.25 -2.97 -7.97
N PRO A 68 38.39 -4.00 -7.73
CA PRO A 68 36.94 -3.83 -7.75
C PRO A 68 36.45 -2.70 -6.83
N HIS A 69 37.01 -2.61 -5.61
CA HIS A 69 36.63 -1.62 -4.61
C HIS A 69 36.90 -0.18 -5.08
N VAL A 70 38.10 0.10 -5.60
CA VAL A 70 38.46 1.44 -6.09
C VAL A 70 37.61 1.83 -7.30
N VAL A 71 37.40 0.90 -8.23
CA VAL A 71 36.59 1.16 -9.43
C VAL A 71 35.14 1.46 -9.06
N ILE A 72 34.52 0.67 -8.18
CA ILE A 72 33.12 0.87 -7.77
C ILE A 72 32.94 2.17 -6.99
N ARG A 73 33.87 2.50 -6.10
CA ARG A 73 33.86 3.79 -5.40
C ARG A 73 33.92 4.95 -6.39
N SER A 74 34.78 4.84 -7.40
CA SER A 74 34.90 5.86 -8.43
C SER A 74 33.64 5.95 -9.29
N LEU A 75 33.06 4.83 -9.73
CA LEU A 75 31.80 4.78 -10.48
C LEU A 75 30.64 5.43 -9.71
N CYS A 76 30.50 5.12 -8.43
CA CYS A 76 29.46 5.75 -7.60
C CYS A 76 29.66 7.25 -7.44
N THR A 77 30.92 7.71 -7.41
CA THR A 77 31.25 9.13 -7.30
C THR A 77 30.95 9.85 -8.60
N THR A 78 31.32 9.27 -9.74
CA THR A 78 30.97 9.80 -11.06
C THR A 78 29.45 9.84 -11.26
N TYR A 79 28.73 8.77 -10.91
CA TYR A 79 27.27 8.71 -11.02
C TYR A 79 26.56 9.83 -10.25
N ARG A 80 27.07 10.24 -9.09
CA ARG A 80 26.50 11.37 -8.32
C ARG A 80 26.64 12.72 -9.05
N GLY A 81 27.68 12.88 -9.86
CA GLY A 81 27.93 14.10 -10.63
C GLY A 81 27.23 14.15 -11.99
N MET A 82 26.65 13.03 -12.45
CA MET A 82 25.99 12.93 -13.75
C MET A 82 24.65 13.68 -13.79
N ASN A 83 24.33 14.25 -14.95
CA ASN A 83 23.00 14.78 -15.25
C ASN A 83 21.99 13.63 -15.52
N ILE A 84 20.70 13.96 -15.69
CA ILE A 84 19.66 12.92 -15.81
C ILE A 84 19.79 12.07 -17.07
N ASP A 85 20.30 12.63 -18.17
CA ASP A 85 20.45 11.92 -19.45
C ASP A 85 21.66 10.99 -19.42
N GLU A 86 22.77 11.43 -18.81
CA GLU A 86 23.93 10.59 -18.50
C GLU A 86 23.56 9.47 -17.54
N LYS A 87 22.79 9.76 -16.48
CA LYS A 87 22.26 8.74 -15.57
C LYS A 87 21.37 7.74 -16.29
N LYS A 88 20.55 8.17 -17.25
CA LYS A 88 19.75 7.27 -18.10
C LYS A 88 20.67 6.30 -18.85
N GLN A 89 21.71 6.80 -19.52
CA GLN A 89 22.65 5.95 -20.26
C GLN A 89 23.38 4.97 -19.33
N PHE A 90 23.82 5.43 -18.15
CA PHE A 90 24.43 4.57 -17.15
C PHE A 90 23.49 3.44 -16.69
N LEU A 91 22.22 3.76 -16.41
CA LEU A 91 21.20 2.79 -16.00
C LEU A 91 20.87 1.81 -17.14
N LEU A 92 20.89 2.25 -18.40
CA LEU A 92 20.71 1.37 -19.57
C LEU A 92 21.86 0.38 -19.72
N ILE A 93 23.11 0.82 -19.54
CA ILE A 93 24.27 -0.07 -19.54
C ILE A 93 24.11 -1.13 -18.46
N LEU A 94 23.69 -0.75 -17.24
CA LEU A 94 23.42 -1.72 -16.18
C LEU A 94 22.28 -2.69 -16.55
N ALA A 95 21.20 -2.17 -17.13
CA ALA A 95 20.02 -2.97 -17.46
C ALA A 95 20.24 -3.94 -18.62
N GLN A 96 21.02 -3.55 -19.63
CA GLN A 96 21.22 -4.30 -20.88
C GLN A 96 22.51 -5.11 -20.86
N ASP A 97 23.65 -4.47 -20.55
CA ASP A 97 24.96 -5.10 -20.69
C ASP A 97 25.37 -5.91 -19.46
N LEU A 98 24.79 -5.60 -18.30
CA LEU A 98 24.99 -6.34 -17.06
C LEU A 98 23.81 -7.26 -16.72
N HIS A 99 23.03 -7.64 -17.73
CA HIS A 99 21.99 -8.64 -17.59
C HIS A 99 22.60 -10.06 -17.43
N ILE A 100 21.94 -11.08 -17.98
CA ILE A 100 22.39 -12.47 -17.88
C ILE A 100 23.57 -12.71 -18.84
N ASP A 101 24.61 -13.40 -18.37
CA ASP A 101 25.64 -13.94 -19.27
C ASP A 101 25.07 -15.14 -20.04
N THR A 102 24.55 -14.88 -21.24
CA THR A 102 23.81 -15.86 -22.04
C THR A 102 24.64 -17.09 -22.40
N ALA A 103 25.94 -16.92 -22.65
CA ALA A 103 26.85 -18.01 -22.94
C ALA A 103 27.00 -18.94 -21.73
N MET A 104 27.21 -18.36 -20.54
CA MET A 104 27.30 -19.12 -19.31
C MET A 104 25.95 -19.79 -18.96
N ALA A 105 24.83 -19.10 -19.14
CA ALA A 105 23.50 -19.65 -18.88
C ALA A 105 23.19 -20.86 -19.79
N LEU A 106 23.49 -20.75 -21.09
CA LEU A 106 23.31 -21.83 -22.05
C LEU A 106 24.18 -23.04 -21.69
N GLN A 107 25.46 -22.82 -21.36
CA GLN A 107 26.36 -23.89 -20.94
C GLN A 107 25.83 -24.63 -19.70
N ASN A 108 25.34 -23.90 -18.70
CA ASN A 108 24.78 -24.51 -17.49
C ASN A 108 23.44 -25.20 -17.76
N ALA A 109 22.64 -24.72 -18.71
CA ALA A 109 21.37 -25.33 -19.10
C ALA A 109 21.61 -26.71 -19.74
N VAL A 110 22.57 -26.81 -20.66
CA VAL A 110 22.98 -28.08 -21.27
C VAL A 110 23.50 -29.05 -20.21
N GLN A 111 24.33 -28.59 -19.27
CA GLN A 111 24.81 -29.44 -18.17
C GLN A 111 23.67 -29.93 -17.28
N PHE A 112 22.71 -29.07 -16.96
CA PHE A 112 21.53 -29.43 -16.18
C PHE A 112 20.69 -30.50 -16.88
N GLU A 113 20.40 -30.33 -18.17
CA GLU A 113 19.63 -31.29 -18.96
C GLU A 113 20.32 -32.65 -19.03
N GLN A 114 21.62 -32.69 -19.30
CA GLN A 114 22.40 -33.93 -19.32
C GLN A 114 22.34 -34.68 -17.99
N ASN A 115 22.48 -33.98 -16.87
CA ASN A 115 22.45 -34.61 -15.55
C ASN A 115 21.03 -34.99 -15.11
N LEU A 116 20.00 -34.27 -15.58
CA LEU A 116 18.61 -34.64 -15.38
C LEU A 116 18.29 -35.97 -16.07
N THR A 117 18.75 -36.18 -17.29
CA THR A 117 18.56 -37.45 -18.02
C THR A 117 19.20 -38.63 -17.28
N ASN A 118 20.35 -38.43 -16.64
CA ASN A 118 21.04 -39.48 -15.90
C ASN A 118 20.32 -39.91 -14.62
N VAL A 119 19.46 -39.06 -14.05
CA VAL A 119 18.75 -39.34 -12.79
C VAL A 119 17.26 -39.64 -13.00
N LYS A 120 16.77 -39.65 -14.24
CA LYS A 120 15.37 -39.94 -14.56
C LYS A 120 15.11 -41.45 -14.52
N ASP A 121 13.97 -41.83 -13.95
CA ASP A 121 13.48 -43.19 -14.08
C ASP A 121 12.92 -43.41 -15.51
N PRO A 122 13.37 -44.45 -16.23
CA PRO A 122 12.91 -44.75 -17.59
C PRO A 122 11.41 -45.03 -17.71
N ARG A 123 10.74 -45.46 -16.62
CA ARG A 123 9.34 -45.92 -16.64
C ARG A 123 8.34 -44.80 -16.42
N HIS A 124 8.65 -43.85 -15.54
CA HIS A 124 7.74 -42.75 -15.17
C HIS A 124 8.28 -41.36 -15.50
N GLY A 125 9.54 -41.24 -15.93
CA GLY A 125 10.16 -39.96 -16.33
C GLY A 125 10.44 -38.98 -15.17
N ALA A 126 10.09 -39.35 -13.94
CA ALA A 126 10.38 -38.61 -12.72
C ALA A 126 11.84 -38.78 -12.28
N VAL A 127 12.34 -37.85 -11.47
CA VAL A 127 13.69 -37.94 -10.87
C VAL A 127 13.71 -39.10 -9.86
N ASN A 128 14.63 -40.04 -10.04
CA ASN A 128 14.96 -41.06 -9.07
C ASN A 128 15.88 -40.44 -7.99
N TRP A 129 15.30 -40.18 -6.81
CA TRP A 129 16.00 -39.54 -5.69
C TRP A 129 17.03 -40.44 -5.01
N ASP A 130 16.97 -41.74 -5.24
CA ASP A 130 17.93 -42.72 -4.70
C ASP A 130 19.12 -42.96 -5.64
N HIS A 131 19.17 -42.26 -6.78
CA HIS A 131 20.23 -42.41 -7.76
C HIS A 131 21.56 -41.76 -7.28
N GLU A 132 22.69 -42.45 -7.46
CA GLU A 132 24.02 -41.99 -7.01
C GLU A 132 24.44 -40.61 -7.52
N ASN A 133 23.88 -40.16 -8.66
CA ASN A 133 24.22 -38.89 -9.30
C ASN A 133 23.29 -37.72 -8.93
N VAL A 134 22.36 -37.88 -7.98
CA VAL A 134 21.40 -36.83 -7.57
C VAL A 134 22.10 -35.57 -7.06
N GLU A 135 23.18 -35.70 -6.28
CA GLU A 135 23.93 -34.54 -5.78
C GLU A 135 24.52 -33.71 -6.95
N ARG A 136 25.04 -34.39 -7.98
CA ARG A 136 25.58 -33.76 -9.17
C ARG A 136 24.48 -33.03 -9.94
N TYR A 137 23.32 -33.65 -10.12
CA TYR A 137 22.13 -33.01 -10.68
C TYR A 137 21.76 -31.73 -9.90
N LEU A 138 21.62 -31.80 -8.56
CA LEU A 138 21.28 -30.65 -7.72
C LEU A 138 22.34 -29.54 -7.77
N ARG A 139 23.62 -29.88 -7.96
CA ARG A 139 24.69 -28.89 -8.20
C ARG A 139 24.51 -28.19 -9.54
N THR A 140 24.22 -28.92 -10.62
CA THR A 140 23.95 -28.29 -11.93
C THR A 140 22.71 -27.40 -11.92
N PHE A 141 21.65 -27.79 -11.20
CA PHE A 141 20.48 -26.93 -10.96
C PHE A 141 20.86 -25.62 -10.27
N ARG A 142 21.65 -25.69 -9.19
CA ARG A 142 22.15 -24.48 -8.50
C ARG A 142 23.00 -23.61 -9.42
N ASN A 143 23.88 -24.20 -10.23
CA ASN A 143 24.72 -23.46 -11.16
C ASN A 143 23.88 -22.75 -12.23
N LEU A 144 22.87 -23.42 -12.80
CA LEU A 144 21.95 -22.83 -13.78
C LEU A 144 21.16 -21.68 -13.16
N ARG A 145 20.60 -21.87 -11.95
CA ARG A 145 19.89 -20.80 -11.23
C ARG A 145 20.80 -19.57 -11.01
N ASN A 146 22.06 -19.79 -10.65
CA ASN A 146 23.03 -18.71 -10.48
C ASN A 146 23.37 -18.04 -11.82
N ALA A 147 23.47 -18.80 -12.91
CA ALA A 147 23.79 -18.25 -14.23
C ALA A 147 22.63 -17.45 -14.84
N LEU A 148 21.37 -17.77 -14.49
CA LEU A 148 20.17 -17.04 -14.91
C LEU A 148 19.90 -15.77 -14.08
N SER A 149 20.68 -15.52 -13.04
CA SER A 149 20.61 -14.28 -12.28
C SER A 149 21.42 -13.20 -13.01
N PRO A 150 20.91 -11.96 -13.14
CA PRO A 150 21.67 -10.88 -13.76
C PRO A 150 23.02 -10.63 -13.07
N LEU A 151 24.02 -10.17 -13.82
CA LEU A 151 25.37 -9.93 -13.29
C LEU A 151 25.40 -8.89 -12.16
N TYR A 152 24.44 -7.97 -12.13
CA TYR A 152 24.27 -7.05 -11.01
C TYR A 152 23.69 -7.68 -9.72
N GLU A 153 23.23 -8.95 -9.71
CA GLU A 153 22.57 -9.61 -8.55
C GLU A 153 23.29 -10.81 -7.88
N VAL A 154 24.20 -11.54 -8.53
CA VAL A 154 24.82 -12.80 -7.98
C VAL A 154 25.75 -12.68 -6.75
N ARG A 155 25.12 -12.67 -5.57
CA ARG A 155 25.42 -13.21 -4.21
C ARG A 155 26.80 -13.16 -3.52
N SER A 156 27.94 -12.91 -4.18
CA SER A 156 29.24 -12.80 -3.45
C SER A 156 30.22 -11.74 -3.97
N ALA A 157 30.00 -11.19 -5.16
CA ALA A 157 30.93 -10.26 -5.81
C ALA A 157 30.22 -9.26 -6.75
N THR A 158 28.99 -8.87 -6.44
CA THR A 158 28.19 -8.04 -7.35
C THR A 158 28.41 -6.56 -7.15
N PHE A 159 28.18 -5.80 -8.22
CA PHE A 159 28.19 -4.35 -8.20
C PHE A 159 27.36 -3.78 -7.03
N PHE A 160 26.12 -4.23 -6.83
CA PHE A 160 25.29 -3.73 -5.74
C PHE A 160 25.71 -4.23 -4.35
N GLN A 161 26.15 -5.49 -4.20
CA GLN A 161 26.62 -6.00 -2.90
C GLN A 161 27.97 -5.39 -2.51
N GLN A 162 28.84 -5.09 -3.48
CA GLN A 162 30.08 -4.34 -3.27
C GLN A 162 29.76 -2.90 -2.85
N ILE A 163 28.77 -2.24 -3.47
CA ILE A 163 28.28 -0.93 -2.99
C ILE A 163 27.79 -1.01 -1.53
N LEU A 164 27.02 -2.04 -1.18
CA LEU A 164 26.46 -2.21 0.16
C LEU A 164 27.51 -2.53 1.22
N SER A 165 28.42 -3.46 0.93
CA SER A 165 29.42 -3.95 1.89
C SER A 165 30.63 -3.03 2.06
N GLN A 166 30.92 -2.19 1.05
CA GLN A 166 32.18 -1.44 0.98
C GLN A 166 32.01 0.07 1.16
N ARG A 167 30.78 0.59 1.26
CA ARG A 167 30.53 2.02 1.48
C ARG A 167 29.67 2.28 2.71
N GLU A 168 30.14 3.20 3.55
CA GLU A 168 29.27 3.93 4.47
C GLU A 168 28.14 4.60 3.67
N GLY A 169 26.89 4.28 4.01
CA GLY A 169 25.70 4.78 3.30
C GLY A 169 25.45 4.13 1.92
N GLY A 170 25.99 2.94 1.63
CA GLY A 170 25.74 2.22 0.36
C GLY A 170 24.26 1.98 0.07
N MET A 171 23.46 1.71 1.10
CA MET A 171 22.00 1.56 0.99
C MET A 171 21.32 2.84 0.49
N LEU A 172 21.68 4.00 1.07
CA LEU A 172 21.14 5.30 0.67
C LEU A 172 21.48 5.62 -0.80
N PHE A 173 22.68 5.24 -1.24
CA PHE A 173 23.06 5.36 -2.64
C PHE A 173 22.16 4.55 -3.58
N LEU A 174 21.84 3.30 -3.23
CA LEU A 174 20.92 2.47 -4.03
C LEU A 174 19.49 3.02 -4.04
N VAL A 175 19.03 3.58 -2.92
CA VAL A 175 17.75 4.29 -2.85
C VAL A 175 17.76 5.49 -3.80
N HIS A 176 18.79 6.32 -3.81
CA HIS A 176 18.90 7.44 -4.73
C HIS A 176 18.98 6.99 -6.19
N MET A 177 19.76 5.94 -6.49
CA MET A 177 19.84 5.36 -7.85
C MET A 177 18.48 4.83 -8.32
N ARG A 178 17.70 4.20 -7.42
CA ARG A 178 16.33 3.79 -7.73
C ARG A 178 15.40 4.98 -7.93
N ALA A 179 15.57 6.06 -7.16
CA ALA A 179 14.80 7.30 -7.36
C ALA A 179 15.07 7.91 -8.75
N ASP A 180 16.34 7.95 -9.17
CA ASP A 180 16.76 8.38 -10.50
C ASP A 180 16.16 7.49 -11.60
N LEU A 181 16.19 6.15 -11.42
CA LEU A 181 15.58 5.19 -12.34
C LEU A 181 14.06 5.39 -12.49
N LEU A 182 13.35 5.62 -11.38
CA LEU A 182 11.91 5.90 -11.41
C LEU A 182 11.60 7.22 -12.10
N GLN A 183 12.47 8.23 -11.96
CA GLN A 183 12.34 9.49 -12.70
C GLN A 183 12.52 9.28 -14.20
N VAL A 184 13.57 8.54 -14.60
CA VAL A 184 13.84 8.20 -16.01
C VAL A 184 12.67 7.44 -16.63
N LEU A 185 12.14 6.42 -15.96
CA LEU A 185 10.98 5.64 -16.41
C LEU A 185 9.73 6.48 -16.63
N ARG A 186 9.55 7.57 -15.87
CA ARG A 186 8.38 8.45 -15.96
C ARG A 186 8.49 9.52 -17.05
N LYS A 187 9.71 10.02 -17.32
CA LYS A 187 9.90 11.26 -18.09
C LYS A 187 10.83 11.16 -19.30
N ASN A 188 11.81 10.25 -19.29
CA ASN A 188 12.93 10.28 -20.25
C ASN A 188 13.12 8.95 -21.01
N ALA A 189 12.44 7.87 -20.60
CA ALA A 189 12.59 6.55 -21.20
C ALA A 189 11.77 6.40 -22.49
N GLY A 190 12.41 5.96 -23.57
CA GLY A 190 11.73 5.58 -24.82
C GLY A 190 10.99 4.23 -24.69
N HIS A 191 10.02 3.97 -25.55
CA HIS A 191 9.20 2.74 -25.49
C HIS A 191 10.04 1.44 -25.54
N THR A 192 11.14 1.43 -26.30
CA THR A 192 12.08 0.30 -26.41
C THR A 192 12.98 0.12 -25.19
N GLU A 193 13.21 1.19 -24.42
CA GLU A 193 14.08 1.19 -23.22
C GLU A 193 13.35 0.69 -21.97
N ILE A 194 12.02 0.92 -21.90
CA ILE A 194 11.18 0.64 -20.73
C ILE A 194 11.28 -0.80 -20.21
N PRO A 195 11.24 -1.87 -21.04
CA PRO A 195 11.29 -3.24 -20.54
C PRO A 195 12.57 -3.56 -19.75
N ALA A 196 13.73 -3.16 -20.28
CA ALA A 196 15.02 -3.39 -19.63
C ALA A 196 15.12 -2.60 -18.31
N LEU A 197 14.73 -1.32 -18.32
CA LEU A 197 14.73 -0.48 -17.13
C LEU A 197 13.76 -0.97 -16.04
N ARG A 198 12.62 -1.56 -16.41
CA ARG A 198 11.68 -2.21 -15.46
C ARG A 198 12.26 -3.46 -14.84
N SER A 199 13.02 -4.25 -15.60
CA SER A 199 13.74 -5.41 -15.07
C SER A 199 14.78 -4.98 -14.02
N LEU A 200 15.49 -3.87 -14.28
CA LEU A 200 16.42 -3.26 -13.32
C LEU A 200 15.70 -2.70 -12.08
N ASP A 201 14.54 -2.05 -12.22
CA ASP A 201 13.75 -1.59 -11.05
C ASP A 201 13.26 -2.78 -10.22
N ALA A 202 12.78 -3.85 -10.85
CA ALA A 202 12.36 -5.05 -10.14
C ALA A 202 13.51 -5.66 -9.34
N SER A 203 14.71 -5.69 -9.91
CA SER A 203 15.94 -6.17 -9.30
C SER A 203 16.40 -5.28 -8.15
N LEU A 204 16.45 -3.96 -8.33
CA LEU A 204 16.77 -2.99 -7.27
C LEU A 204 15.74 -3.04 -6.14
N LYS A 205 14.45 -3.13 -6.48
CA LYS A 205 13.36 -3.28 -5.51
C LYS A 205 13.51 -4.60 -4.76
N HIS A 206 13.78 -5.70 -5.46
CA HIS A 206 14.00 -7.01 -4.85
C HIS A 206 15.26 -7.00 -3.97
N LEU A 207 16.34 -6.35 -4.36
CA LEU A 207 17.55 -6.22 -3.53
C LEU A 207 17.28 -5.40 -2.27
N VAL A 208 16.64 -4.24 -2.40
CA VAL A 208 16.22 -3.40 -1.27
C VAL A 208 15.31 -4.22 -0.34
N LEU A 209 14.34 -4.96 -0.89
CA LEU A 209 13.42 -5.81 -0.13
C LEU A 209 14.06 -7.08 0.44
N SER A 210 14.98 -7.74 -0.26
CA SER A 210 15.61 -9.01 0.14
C SER A 210 16.75 -8.81 1.12
N MET A 211 17.30 -7.60 1.21
CA MET A 211 18.08 -7.19 2.38
C MET A 211 17.16 -6.83 3.54
N TRP A 212 16.05 -6.15 3.25
CA TRP A 212 15.06 -5.78 4.25
C TRP A 212 14.30 -6.99 4.84
N ARG A 213 14.08 -8.09 4.09
CA ARG A 213 13.25 -9.24 4.49
C ARG A 213 13.89 -10.15 5.54
N PRO A 214 15.15 -10.61 5.43
CA PRO A 214 15.84 -11.33 6.49
C PRO A 214 16.00 -10.45 7.72
N ILE A 215 16.25 -9.15 7.51
CA ILE A 215 16.19 -8.13 8.56
C ILE A 215 14.77 -8.12 9.16
N GLN A 216 13.67 -8.14 8.41
CA GLN A 216 12.30 -8.22 8.94
C GLN A 216 11.89 -9.52 9.61
N GLN A 217 12.37 -10.68 9.16
CA GLN A 217 12.04 -11.97 9.77
C GLN A 217 12.94 -12.27 10.98
N PHE A 218 14.22 -11.96 10.89
CA PHE A 218 15.17 -12.09 12.00
C PHE A 218 14.98 -10.97 13.04
N LEU A 219 14.51 -9.80 12.60
CA LEU A 219 14.00 -8.77 13.48
C LEU A 219 12.48 -8.87 13.66
N ALA A 220 11.71 -9.87 13.21
CA ALA A 220 10.32 -9.98 13.74
C ALA A 220 10.35 -10.27 15.25
N SER A 221 11.48 -10.84 15.72
CA SER A 221 11.84 -10.98 17.13
C SER A 221 12.70 -9.83 17.70
N TRP A 222 13.18 -8.87 16.88
CA TRP A 222 14.01 -7.72 17.31
C TRP A 222 13.49 -6.33 16.81
N PHE A 223 12.39 -6.25 16.07
CA PHE A 223 11.71 -5.04 15.56
C PHE A 223 10.75 -4.48 16.63
N SER A 224 10.65 -5.15 17.78
CA SER A 224 10.58 -4.40 19.02
C SER A 224 11.93 -3.71 19.24
N VAL A 225 12.07 -2.48 18.73
CA VAL A 225 13.12 -1.51 19.11
C VAL A 225 14.52 -1.73 18.47
N GLY A 226 14.90 -0.95 17.43
CA GLY A 226 16.32 -0.95 17.01
C GLY A 226 16.78 -0.07 15.83
N PHE A 227 16.11 -0.07 14.67
CA PHE A 227 16.69 0.54 13.44
C PHE A 227 15.90 1.70 12.81
N LEU A 228 14.61 1.83 13.15
CA LEU A 228 13.84 3.03 12.85
C LEU A 228 13.54 3.71 14.18
N LYS A 229 14.14 4.88 14.39
CA LYS A 229 13.88 5.68 15.58
C LYS A 229 12.64 6.53 15.31
N LEU A 230 11.56 6.24 16.03
CA LEU A 230 10.42 7.14 16.07
C LEU A 230 10.82 8.36 16.91
N GLU A 231 10.97 9.50 16.26
CA GLU A 231 11.25 10.77 16.93
C GLU A 231 10.05 11.69 16.79
N ARG A 232 9.62 12.28 17.92
CA ARG A 232 8.61 13.33 17.91
C ARG A 232 9.28 14.63 17.47
N VAL A 233 8.76 15.22 16.39
CA VAL A 233 9.20 16.52 15.92
C VAL A 233 8.42 17.60 16.68
N THR A 234 9.15 18.49 17.36
CA THR A 234 8.57 19.65 18.06
C THR A 234 9.36 20.90 17.71
N TYR A 235 8.72 22.07 17.72
CA TYR A 235 9.39 23.32 17.40
C TYR A 235 10.57 23.62 18.36
N GLU A 236 10.42 23.26 19.63
CA GLU A 236 11.40 23.56 20.69
C GLU A 236 12.61 22.61 20.70
N HIS A 237 12.41 21.33 20.38
CA HIS A 237 13.45 20.30 20.57
C HIS A 237 14.01 19.74 19.26
N SER A 238 13.46 20.11 18.10
CA SER A 238 13.93 19.60 16.80
C SER A 238 14.88 20.57 16.09
N PRO A 239 15.98 20.08 15.48
CA PRO A 239 16.90 20.94 14.74
C PRO A 239 16.21 21.67 13.57
N GLY A 240 16.48 22.97 13.39
CA GLY A 240 15.86 23.77 12.32
C GLY A 240 16.08 23.24 10.89
N GLN A 241 17.18 22.51 10.64
CA GLN A 241 17.42 21.85 9.36
C GLN A 241 16.44 20.67 9.08
N LEU A 242 16.01 19.97 10.13
CA LEU A 242 15.01 18.91 10.03
C LEU A 242 13.65 19.50 9.67
N LEU A 243 13.26 20.61 10.31
CA LEU A 243 12.04 21.35 10.01
C LEU A 243 12.03 21.86 8.56
N GLU A 244 13.14 22.40 8.06
CA GLU A 244 13.25 22.82 6.66
C GLU A 244 13.06 21.65 5.68
N LYS A 245 13.62 20.47 5.98
CA LYS A 245 13.40 19.28 5.16
C LYS A 245 11.93 18.86 5.16
N ILE A 246 11.27 18.83 6.32
CA ILE A 246 9.84 18.48 6.41
C ILE A 246 9.01 19.42 5.56
N ILE A 247 9.23 20.74 5.65
CA ILE A 247 8.54 21.76 4.84
C ILE A 247 8.79 21.53 3.34
N ARG A 248 10.04 21.26 2.93
CA ARG A 248 10.38 21.01 1.51
C ARG A 248 9.75 19.73 0.96
N TYR A 249 9.56 18.71 1.80
CA TYR A 249 9.05 17.40 1.40
C TYR A 249 7.56 17.21 1.66
N GLU A 250 6.87 18.22 2.20
CA GLU A 250 5.43 18.15 2.46
C GLU A 250 4.65 18.09 1.13
N ALA A 251 4.39 16.86 0.70
CA ALA A 251 3.73 16.58 -0.58
C ALA A 251 2.20 16.81 -0.53
N VAL A 252 1.65 16.99 0.66
CA VAL A 252 0.20 17.04 0.90
C VAL A 252 -0.28 18.49 1.01
N HIS A 253 0.38 19.33 1.83
CA HIS A 253 0.08 20.76 1.98
C HIS A 253 1.36 21.61 1.97
N PRO A 254 1.54 22.57 1.03
CA PRO A 254 2.73 23.41 1.03
C PRO A 254 2.68 24.44 2.18
N VAL A 255 3.64 24.41 3.10
CA VAL A 255 3.81 25.47 4.12
C VAL A 255 4.57 26.66 3.51
N GLY A 256 4.06 27.87 3.74
CA GLY A 256 4.56 29.10 3.13
C GLY A 256 5.86 29.65 3.74
N THR A 257 6.75 30.07 2.83
CA THR A 257 7.94 30.95 2.95
C THR A 257 9.23 30.43 3.60
N ILE A 258 10.26 30.26 2.75
CA ILE A 258 11.50 29.49 2.95
C ILE A 258 12.79 30.34 2.84
N VAL A 259 12.66 31.67 2.73
CA VAL A 259 13.72 32.50 2.13
C VAL A 259 14.89 32.81 3.09
N GLU A 260 14.72 32.68 4.40
CA GLU A 260 15.75 33.13 5.37
C GLU A 260 16.65 32.02 5.95
N LEU A 261 16.21 30.75 5.90
CA LEU A 261 16.96 29.57 6.40
C LEU A 261 18.06 29.08 5.44
N LYS A 262 17.93 29.41 4.14
CA LYS A 262 18.79 28.94 3.06
C LYS A 262 20.25 29.41 3.14
N ARG A 263 20.59 30.32 4.07
CA ARG A 263 21.88 31.01 4.07
C ARG A 263 22.92 30.46 5.06
N ARG A 264 22.63 29.42 5.87
CA ARG A 264 23.53 29.13 7.01
C ARG A 264 23.97 27.70 7.32
N LEU A 265 23.50 26.61 6.71
CA LEU A 265 23.76 25.30 7.34
C LEU A 265 24.18 24.17 6.39
N GLY A 266 25.31 23.54 6.75
CA GLY A 266 25.88 22.35 6.13
C GLY A 266 25.39 21.02 6.72
N ASN A 267 26.01 19.93 6.27
CA ASN A 267 25.61 18.52 6.45
C ASN A 267 25.25 18.08 7.88
N VAL A 268 24.09 17.44 8.04
CA VAL A 268 23.66 16.71 9.26
C VAL A 268 23.31 15.25 8.90
N PRO A 269 23.60 14.25 9.78
CA PRO A 269 23.64 12.83 9.44
C PRO A 269 22.29 12.08 9.38
N ASP A 270 21.19 12.64 9.90
CA ASP A 270 19.91 11.92 10.03
C ASP A 270 18.85 12.45 9.06
N GLU A 271 18.48 11.64 8.07
CA GLU A 271 17.49 11.99 7.04
C GLU A 271 16.16 11.28 7.35
N PRO A 272 15.05 12.01 7.61
CA PRO A 272 13.78 11.39 7.95
C PRO A 272 13.26 10.62 6.74
N LEU A 273 13.03 9.31 6.83
CA LEU A 273 12.56 8.49 5.71
C LEU A 273 11.08 8.70 5.41
N VAL A 274 10.28 8.77 6.48
CA VAL A 274 8.84 9.03 6.45
C VAL A 274 8.50 9.91 7.63
N PHE A 275 7.65 10.92 7.41
CA PHE A 275 7.06 11.70 8.49
C PHE A 275 5.54 11.61 8.43
N VAL A 276 4.94 11.72 9.60
CA VAL A 276 3.50 11.54 9.82
C VAL A 276 3.02 12.70 10.68
N HIS A 277 2.04 13.45 10.18
CA HIS A 277 1.34 14.45 10.97
C HIS A 277 0.06 13.86 11.56
N VAL A 278 -0.13 14.10 12.86
CA VAL A 278 -1.26 13.60 13.62
C VAL A 278 -1.93 14.77 14.33
N ALA A 279 -3.23 14.90 14.15
CA ALA A 279 -4.07 15.80 14.91
C ALA A 279 -4.80 15.03 16.01
N LEU A 280 -4.72 15.50 17.24
CA LEU A 280 -5.53 14.98 18.35
C LEU A 280 -6.87 15.71 18.32
N MET A 281 -7.99 14.98 18.30
CA MET A 281 -9.35 15.54 18.12
C MET A 281 -10.36 14.81 19.02
N LYS A 282 -11.53 15.40 19.25
CA LYS A 282 -12.64 14.78 20.00
C LYS A 282 -13.36 13.72 19.17
N GLU A 283 -13.43 13.91 17.86
CA GLU A 283 -14.12 13.03 16.92
C GLU A 283 -13.29 12.79 15.64
N ILE A 284 -13.76 11.91 14.76
CA ILE A 284 -13.10 11.66 13.47
C ILE A 284 -13.27 12.90 12.57
N ALA A 285 -12.17 13.47 12.10
CA ALA A 285 -12.18 14.62 11.20
C ALA A 285 -12.98 14.36 9.91
N SER A 286 -13.79 15.35 9.51
CA SER A 286 -14.55 15.33 8.26
C SER A 286 -13.90 16.18 7.16
N SER A 287 -13.10 17.19 7.52
CA SER A 287 -12.43 18.09 6.56
C SER A 287 -11.09 18.62 7.07
N MET A 288 -10.26 19.14 6.16
CA MET A 288 -9.00 19.79 6.54
C MET A 288 -9.23 21.05 7.39
N GLN A 289 -10.33 21.77 7.15
CA GLN A 289 -10.76 22.90 7.97
C GLN A 289 -11.07 22.45 9.40
N SER A 290 -11.81 21.33 9.58
CA SER A 290 -12.13 20.81 10.91
C SER A 290 -10.89 20.49 11.74
N ILE A 291 -9.81 20.01 11.10
CA ILE A 291 -8.54 19.76 11.77
C ILE A 291 -7.92 21.07 12.25
N ARG A 292 -7.83 22.08 11.38
CA ARG A 292 -7.25 23.38 11.73
C ARG A 292 -8.03 24.05 12.86
N ASP A 293 -9.35 24.12 12.71
CA ASP A 293 -10.21 24.85 13.64
C ASP A 293 -10.23 24.19 15.03
N GLU A 294 -10.27 22.85 15.10
CA GLU A 294 -10.26 22.14 16.40
C GLU A 294 -8.87 22.15 17.06
N THR A 295 -7.79 22.05 16.28
CA THR A 295 -6.43 22.08 16.84
C THR A 295 -6.04 23.46 17.37
N GLU A 296 -6.57 24.55 16.81
CA GLU A 296 -6.41 25.91 17.36
C GLU A 296 -7.21 26.11 18.66
N GLN A 297 -8.34 25.41 18.83
CA GLN A 297 -9.21 25.52 20.00
C GLN A 297 -8.85 24.55 21.14
N LEU A 298 -8.06 23.51 20.87
CA LEU A 298 -7.67 22.50 21.84
C LEU A 298 -6.65 23.05 22.84
N VAL A 299 -7.13 23.40 24.03
CA VAL A 299 -6.30 23.89 25.14
C VAL A 299 -5.50 22.75 25.81
N GLU A 300 -6.06 21.54 25.87
CA GLU A 300 -5.39 20.38 26.48
C GLU A 300 -5.61 19.09 25.67
N ALA A 301 -4.53 18.31 25.48
CA ALA A 301 -4.55 17.00 24.82
C ALA A 301 -5.37 15.92 25.56
N SER A 302 -5.65 16.14 26.85
CA SER A 302 -6.48 15.28 27.71
C SER A 302 -7.92 15.13 27.20
N HIS A 303 -8.44 16.10 26.45
CA HIS A 303 -9.81 16.09 25.92
C HIS A 303 -9.97 15.35 24.59
N ALA A 304 -8.86 14.97 23.93
CA ALA A 304 -8.90 14.27 22.66
C ALA A 304 -9.32 12.81 22.84
N LYS A 305 -10.18 12.29 21.95
CA LYS A 305 -10.60 10.88 21.93
C LYS A 305 -10.13 10.15 20.66
N ALA A 306 -9.74 10.90 19.63
CA ALA A 306 -9.33 10.40 18.35
C ALA A 306 -7.96 10.98 17.94
N ALA A 307 -7.14 10.16 17.28
CA ALA A 307 -5.91 10.56 16.62
C ALA A 307 -6.10 10.46 15.10
N ILE A 308 -5.96 11.60 14.42
CA ILE A 308 -6.22 11.75 12.99
C ILE A 308 -4.92 11.94 12.22
N PHE A 309 -4.55 10.93 11.43
CA PHE A 309 -3.41 10.98 10.53
C PHE A 309 -3.79 11.70 9.23
N TYR A 310 -3.43 12.97 9.08
CA TYR A 310 -3.85 13.78 7.92
C TYR A 310 -2.75 13.98 6.87
N SER A 311 -1.49 13.68 7.21
CA SER A 311 -0.39 13.74 6.25
C SER A 311 0.64 12.66 6.53
N ILE A 312 0.88 11.79 5.54
CA ILE A 312 1.92 10.76 5.57
C ILE A 312 2.76 10.94 4.32
N SER A 313 4.03 11.29 4.48
CA SER A 313 4.91 11.63 3.36
C SER A 313 6.23 10.88 3.45
N SER A 314 6.58 10.19 2.36
CA SER A 314 7.91 9.61 2.18
C SER A 314 8.82 10.65 1.54
N THR A 315 9.95 10.94 2.18
CA THR A 315 10.96 11.86 1.64
C THR A 315 11.77 11.19 0.53
N GLN A 316 11.90 9.86 0.58
CA GLN A 316 12.73 9.08 -0.31
C GLN A 316 11.91 8.43 -1.43
N LYS A 317 11.88 9.06 -2.60
CA LYS A 317 11.20 8.53 -3.81
C LYS A 317 11.70 7.13 -4.20
N GLY A 318 12.96 6.82 -3.91
CA GLY A 318 13.57 5.51 -4.16
C GLY A 318 13.02 4.39 -3.29
N LEU A 319 12.30 4.71 -2.21
CA LEU A 319 11.58 3.73 -1.38
C LEU A 319 10.13 3.52 -1.84
N SER A 320 9.70 4.14 -2.95
CA SER A 320 8.35 3.97 -3.48
C SER A 320 8.03 2.49 -3.74
N GLY A 321 6.92 2.00 -3.18
CA GLY A 321 6.48 0.61 -3.28
C GLY A 321 7.28 -0.39 -2.43
N VAL A 322 8.12 0.09 -1.50
CA VAL A 322 8.65 -0.69 -0.37
C VAL A 322 7.66 -0.55 0.79
N ASP A 323 7.21 -1.67 1.36
CA ASP A 323 6.22 -1.70 2.46
C ASP A 323 6.83 -1.24 3.80
N LEU A 324 7.17 0.05 3.89
CA LEU A 324 7.53 0.69 5.16
C LEU A 324 6.28 1.06 5.97
N GLY A 325 5.14 1.24 5.29
CA GLY A 325 3.90 1.72 5.89
C GLY A 325 3.35 0.81 6.97
N ASN A 326 3.30 -0.51 6.71
CA ASN A 326 2.57 -1.49 7.54
C ASN A 326 2.93 -1.46 9.02
N PHE A 327 4.15 -1.01 9.33
CA PHE A 327 4.63 -0.87 10.70
C PHE A 327 4.53 0.57 11.21
N LEU A 328 4.70 1.57 10.35
CA LEU A 328 4.77 2.98 10.77
C LEU A 328 3.49 3.45 11.48
N ILE A 329 2.33 3.25 10.86
CA ILE A 329 1.07 3.76 11.44
C ILE A 329 0.72 2.99 12.72
N LYS A 330 1.00 1.68 12.74
CA LYS A 330 0.80 0.85 13.93
C LYS A 330 1.69 1.28 15.09
N GLU A 331 2.98 1.53 14.84
CA GLU A 331 3.93 1.96 15.87
C GLU A 331 3.61 3.37 16.36
N VAL A 332 3.25 4.31 15.47
CA VAL A 332 2.80 5.65 15.89
C VAL A 332 1.51 5.55 16.71
N ALA A 333 0.54 4.73 16.30
CA ALA A 333 -0.70 4.54 17.05
C ALA A 333 -0.46 3.90 18.43
N LYS A 334 0.44 2.92 18.55
CA LYS A 334 0.86 2.34 19.84
C LYS A 334 1.57 3.36 20.73
N ALA A 335 2.49 4.15 20.18
CA ALA A 335 3.19 5.19 20.91
C ALA A 335 2.20 6.23 21.45
N LEU A 336 1.28 6.69 20.61
CA LEU A 336 0.20 7.61 21.01
C LEU A 336 -0.73 7.00 22.06
N LYS A 337 -1.08 5.71 21.94
CA LYS A 337 -1.91 5.02 22.94
C LYS A 337 -1.18 4.86 24.29
N THR A 338 0.14 4.78 24.27
CA THR A 338 0.97 4.71 25.48
C THR A 338 1.08 6.09 26.14
N GLU A 339 1.27 7.15 25.36
CA GLU A 339 1.33 8.55 25.85
C GLU A 339 -0.06 9.09 26.27
N HIS A 340 -1.11 8.68 25.57
CA HIS A 340 -2.48 9.13 25.74
C HIS A 340 -3.45 7.93 25.79
N PRO A 341 -3.54 7.22 26.94
CA PRO A 341 -4.37 6.02 27.08
C PRO A 341 -5.87 6.22 26.85
N HIS A 342 -6.35 7.45 26.95
CA HIS A 342 -7.75 7.83 26.73
C HIS A 342 -8.17 7.88 25.25
N LEU A 343 -7.20 7.83 24.31
CA LEU A 343 -7.48 7.75 22.88
C LEU A 343 -8.14 6.41 22.52
N LYS A 344 -9.36 6.48 21.98
CA LYS A 344 -10.15 5.31 21.57
C LYS A 344 -10.06 5.04 20.08
N THR A 345 -9.93 6.09 19.28
CA THR A 345 -10.08 6.02 17.83
C THR A 345 -8.80 6.46 17.13
N PHE A 346 -8.36 5.67 16.15
CA PHE A 346 -7.25 5.99 15.27
C PHE A 346 -7.77 5.98 13.84
N ALA A 347 -7.71 7.12 13.15
CA ALA A 347 -8.22 7.22 11.79
C ALA A 347 -7.37 8.16 10.96
N THR A 348 -7.47 8.10 9.63
CA THR A 348 -6.80 9.06 8.75
C THR A 348 -7.79 10.09 8.21
N LEU A 349 -7.28 11.16 7.61
CA LEU A 349 -8.01 11.96 6.64
C LEU A 349 -7.16 11.99 5.37
N SER A 350 -7.49 11.13 4.41
CA SER A 350 -6.64 10.81 3.25
C SER A 350 -7.22 11.34 1.94
N PRO A 351 -6.38 11.84 1.01
CA PRO A 351 -6.81 12.32 -0.30
C PRO A 351 -7.11 11.18 -1.28
N LEU A 352 -7.81 11.52 -2.38
CA LEU A 352 -8.15 10.62 -3.48
C LEU A 352 -7.53 11.08 -4.82
N PRO A 353 -6.21 10.96 -4.99
CA PRO A 353 -5.48 11.64 -6.06
C PRO A 353 -5.82 11.19 -7.49
N GLN A 354 -6.55 10.08 -7.65
CA GLN A 354 -6.84 9.45 -8.94
C GLN A 354 -8.35 9.32 -9.22
N PHE A 355 -9.21 9.96 -8.42
CA PHE A 355 -10.67 9.90 -8.60
C PHE A 355 -11.14 10.66 -9.84
N MET A 356 -10.81 11.95 -9.99
CA MET A 356 -11.21 12.73 -11.18
C MET A 356 -10.62 12.14 -12.48
N PRO A 357 -9.32 11.75 -12.54
CA PRO A 357 -8.79 11.04 -13.71
C PRO A 357 -9.54 9.74 -14.01
N TRP A 358 -9.98 9.00 -13.00
CA TRP A 358 -10.80 7.80 -13.20
C TRP A 358 -12.20 8.15 -13.72
N LEU A 359 -12.85 9.17 -13.15
CA LEU A 359 -14.18 9.60 -13.57
C LEU A 359 -14.19 10.01 -15.06
N GLU A 360 -13.14 10.69 -15.50
CA GLU A 360 -12.92 11.04 -16.91
C GLU A 360 -12.84 9.80 -17.81
N THR A 361 -12.24 8.70 -17.36
CA THR A 361 -12.23 7.43 -18.14
C THR A 361 -13.62 6.78 -18.26
N GLN A 362 -14.58 7.20 -17.46
CA GLN A 362 -15.96 6.75 -17.53
C GLN A 362 -16.85 7.68 -18.38
N ARG A 363 -16.36 8.84 -18.86
CA ARG A 363 -17.13 9.84 -19.62
C ARG A 363 -17.95 9.25 -20.77
N ASN A 364 -17.38 8.32 -21.53
CA ASN A 364 -18.02 7.75 -22.72
C ASN A 364 -18.67 6.38 -22.47
N LYS A 365 -18.77 5.95 -21.20
CA LYS A 365 -19.40 4.67 -20.88
C LYS A 365 -20.89 4.87 -20.62
N THR A 366 -21.69 3.97 -21.18
CA THR A 366 -23.15 3.94 -21.04
C THR A 366 -23.59 3.01 -19.90
N ASP A 367 -22.79 2.88 -18.84
CA ASP A 367 -23.16 2.09 -17.67
C ASP A 367 -24.15 2.88 -16.82
N GLU A 368 -25.44 2.66 -17.06
CA GLU A 368 -26.55 3.29 -16.32
C GLU A 368 -26.53 2.96 -14.82
N SER A 369 -25.78 1.95 -14.37
CA SER A 369 -25.62 1.65 -12.93
C SER A 369 -24.73 2.66 -12.19
N LEU A 370 -24.06 3.57 -12.89
CA LEU A 370 -23.15 4.54 -12.30
C LEU A 370 -23.86 5.73 -11.64
N VAL A 371 -24.99 6.16 -12.19
CA VAL A 371 -25.78 7.31 -11.71
C VAL A 371 -27.26 6.93 -11.83
N ALA A 372 -28.01 7.02 -10.72
CA ALA A 372 -29.44 6.70 -10.76
C ALA A 372 -30.20 7.73 -11.60
N THR A 373 -31.18 7.29 -12.39
CA THR A 373 -31.96 8.15 -13.29
C THR A 373 -32.59 9.33 -12.55
N SER A 374 -33.16 9.10 -11.36
CA SER A 374 -33.77 10.15 -10.54
C SER A 374 -32.75 11.20 -10.07
N GLU A 375 -31.50 10.82 -9.82
CA GLU A 375 -30.44 11.75 -9.41
C GLU A 375 -29.92 12.55 -10.61
N LEU A 376 -29.84 11.90 -11.77
CA LEU A 376 -29.47 12.54 -13.03
C LEU A 376 -30.52 13.58 -13.46
N GLU A 377 -31.81 13.26 -13.36
CA GLU A 377 -32.90 14.21 -13.67
C GLU A 377 -32.82 15.48 -12.83
N VAL A 378 -32.55 15.34 -11.52
CA VAL A 378 -32.35 16.49 -10.62
C VAL A 378 -31.13 17.31 -11.04
N LEU A 379 -30.02 16.65 -11.39
CA LEU A 379 -28.81 17.35 -11.85
C LEU A 379 -29.05 18.10 -13.16
N LEU A 380 -29.72 17.48 -14.13
CA LEU A 380 -30.05 18.10 -15.41
C LEU A 380 -30.99 19.30 -15.24
N GLY A 381 -32.00 19.20 -14.38
CA GLY A 381 -32.88 20.34 -14.07
C GLY A 381 -32.11 21.55 -13.53
N VAL A 382 -31.15 21.33 -12.62
CA VAL A 382 -30.29 22.40 -12.07
C VAL A 382 -29.35 22.99 -13.13
N LEU A 383 -28.90 22.18 -14.09
CA LEU A 383 -28.03 22.62 -15.19
C LEU A 383 -28.79 23.42 -16.27
N ASP A 384 -30.02 22.99 -16.60
CA ASP A 384 -30.89 23.66 -17.58
C ASP A 384 -31.24 25.09 -17.13
N GLU A 385 -31.51 25.28 -15.83
CA GLU A 385 -31.75 26.62 -15.24
C GLU A 385 -30.53 27.56 -15.35
N ARG A 386 -29.34 27.04 -15.66
CA ARG A 386 -28.06 27.77 -15.69
C ARG A 386 -27.52 28.00 -17.10
N ASP A 387 -28.31 27.70 -18.15
CA ASP A 387 -27.87 27.70 -19.57
C ASP A 387 -26.57 26.90 -19.78
N ALA A 388 -26.31 25.89 -18.94
CA ALA A 388 -25.15 25.04 -19.09
C ALA A 388 -25.38 24.11 -20.28
N THR A 389 -24.58 24.25 -21.34
CA THR A 389 -24.68 23.41 -22.53
C THR A 389 -24.25 21.99 -22.21
N VAL A 390 -25.19 21.12 -21.84
CA VAL A 390 -24.98 19.67 -21.84
C VAL A 390 -25.22 19.19 -23.28
N GLU A 391 -24.27 18.43 -23.84
CA GLU A 391 -24.47 17.83 -25.17
C GLU A 391 -25.71 16.92 -25.14
N ALA A 392 -26.56 16.98 -26.17
CA ALA A 392 -27.83 16.24 -26.20
C ALA A 392 -27.67 14.70 -26.11
N ASP A 393 -26.48 14.19 -26.44
CA ASP A 393 -26.11 12.77 -26.37
C ASP A 393 -25.13 12.47 -25.19
N ALA A 394 -24.99 13.37 -24.23
CA ALA A 394 -24.09 13.20 -23.10
C ALA A 394 -24.50 12.01 -22.23
N THR A 395 -23.52 11.17 -21.85
CA THR A 395 -23.76 10.12 -20.85
C THR A 395 -24.03 10.75 -19.47
N ALA A 396 -24.62 9.98 -18.55
CA ALA A 396 -24.85 10.41 -17.18
C ALA A 396 -23.56 10.91 -16.49
N VAL A 397 -22.42 10.25 -16.75
CA VAL A 397 -21.13 10.66 -16.17
C VAL A 397 -20.59 11.93 -16.84
N ALA A 398 -20.83 12.12 -18.14
CA ALA A 398 -20.46 13.35 -18.83
C ALA A 398 -21.19 14.57 -18.23
N ALA A 399 -22.50 14.46 -17.98
CA ALA A 399 -23.27 15.51 -17.31
C ALA A 399 -22.70 15.86 -15.91
N VAL A 400 -22.28 14.86 -15.14
CA VAL A 400 -21.62 15.07 -13.83
C VAL A 400 -20.28 15.79 -13.99
N LEU A 401 -19.46 15.41 -14.98
CA LEU A 401 -18.17 16.05 -15.25
C LEU A 401 -18.34 17.50 -15.70
N ASP A 402 -19.35 17.78 -16.50
CA ASP A 402 -19.65 19.13 -16.99
C ASP A 402 -20.14 20.02 -15.84
N ALA A 403 -21.00 19.50 -14.96
CA ALA A 403 -21.41 20.18 -13.72
C ALA A 403 -20.21 20.49 -12.79
N LEU A 404 -19.27 19.54 -12.64
CA LEU A 404 -18.04 19.72 -11.85
C LEU A 404 -17.01 20.66 -12.52
N SER A 405 -17.22 20.99 -13.80
CA SER A 405 -16.37 21.92 -14.57
C SER A 405 -16.86 23.37 -14.48
N ILE A 406 -18.06 23.62 -13.95
CA ILE A 406 -18.60 24.96 -13.71
C ILE A 406 -17.69 25.70 -12.72
N ALA A 407 -17.34 26.94 -13.04
CA ALA A 407 -16.53 27.77 -12.16
C ALA A 407 -17.23 27.97 -10.81
N ASN A 408 -16.50 27.74 -9.72
CA ASN A 408 -17.00 27.88 -8.34
C ASN A 408 -18.26 27.04 -8.04
N TRP A 409 -18.47 25.90 -8.71
CA TRP A 409 -19.59 25.00 -8.44
C TRP A 409 -19.72 24.62 -6.95
N ALA A 410 -18.60 24.55 -6.22
CA ALA A 410 -18.56 24.21 -4.79
C ALA A 410 -19.15 25.30 -3.86
N GLU A 411 -19.37 26.52 -4.38
CA GLU A 411 -20.02 27.63 -3.67
C GLU A 411 -21.52 27.71 -3.97
N ASP A 412 -22.02 27.01 -5.00
CA ASP A 412 -23.42 26.99 -5.40
C ASP A 412 -24.20 25.92 -4.62
N PRO A 413 -25.15 26.29 -3.73
CA PRO A 413 -25.86 25.34 -2.88
C PRO A 413 -26.70 24.32 -3.66
N GLU A 414 -27.27 24.69 -4.80
CA GLU A 414 -28.15 23.81 -5.58
C GLU A 414 -27.33 22.75 -6.33
N LEU A 415 -26.24 23.17 -6.98
CA LEU A 415 -25.30 22.24 -7.63
C LEU A 415 -24.67 21.30 -6.60
N VAL A 416 -24.25 21.83 -5.44
CA VAL A 416 -23.69 21.02 -4.36
C VAL A 416 -24.70 19.98 -3.86
N ALA A 417 -25.98 20.36 -3.72
CA ALA A 417 -27.03 19.45 -3.27
C ALA A 417 -27.30 18.33 -4.30
N ALA A 418 -27.35 18.66 -5.59
CA ALA A 418 -27.55 17.70 -6.67
C ALA A 418 -26.36 16.76 -6.87
N LEU A 419 -25.12 17.29 -6.80
CA LEU A 419 -23.90 16.52 -7.03
C LEU A 419 -23.53 15.60 -5.85
N LYS A 420 -23.81 16.01 -4.62
CA LYS A 420 -23.40 15.28 -3.40
C LYS A 420 -23.76 13.79 -3.42
N PRO A 421 -25.02 13.37 -3.63
CA PRO A 421 -25.37 11.94 -3.61
C PRO A 421 -24.67 11.15 -4.72
N ILE A 422 -24.57 11.74 -5.92
CA ILE A 422 -23.95 11.10 -7.10
C ILE A 422 -22.45 10.90 -6.86
N VAL A 423 -21.74 11.95 -6.49
CA VAL A 423 -20.28 11.92 -6.34
C VAL A 423 -19.86 11.06 -5.14
N LEU A 424 -20.65 10.99 -4.06
CA LEU A 424 -20.40 10.07 -2.95
C LEU A 424 -20.53 8.60 -3.38
N LYS A 425 -21.57 8.24 -4.15
CA LYS A 425 -21.75 6.88 -4.70
C LYS A 425 -20.63 6.48 -5.64
N LEU A 426 -20.28 7.36 -6.58
CA LEU A 426 -19.17 7.16 -7.50
C LEU A 426 -17.83 7.02 -6.74
N GLY A 427 -17.61 7.86 -5.73
CA GLY A 427 -16.45 7.77 -4.84
C GLY A 427 -16.37 6.44 -4.09
N ALA A 428 -17.46 5.98 -3.50
CA ALA A 428 -17.49 4.68 -2.82
C ALA A 428 -17.25 3.51 -3.80
N ARG A 429 -17.85 3.55 -5.00
CA ARG A 429 -17.65 2.55 -6.06
C ARG A 429 -16.20 2.52 -6.53
N TYR A 430 -15.59 3.68 -6.75
CA TYR A 430 -14.20 3.83 -7.13
C TYR A 430 -13.24 3.14 -6.14
N ILE A 431 -13.55 3.19 -4.85
CA ILE A 431 -12.71 2.61 -3.80
C ILE A 431 -12.95 1.11 -3.66
N TYR A 432 -14.22 0.71 -3.65
CA TYR A 432 -14.60 -0.65 -3.32
C TYR A 432 -14.63 -1.60 -4.52
N HIS A 433 -15.14 -1.17 -5.68
CA HIS A 433 -15.33 -2.04 -6.85
C HIS A 433 -14.19 -1.95 -7.86
N GLU A 434 -13.62 -0.77 -8.08
CA GLU A 434 -12.58 -0.60 -9.09
C GLU A 434 -11.26 -1.24 -8.64
N LYS A 435 -10.74 -2.17 -9.45
CA LYS A 435 -9.51 -2.92 -9.15
C LYS A 435 -8.46 -2.78 -10.23
N LYS A 436 -7.20 -2.86 -9.80
CA LYS A 436 -6.02 -3.00 -10.65
C LYS A 436 -5.26 -4.25 -10.23
N ARG A 437 -5.25 -5.28 -11.08
CA ARG A 437 -4.62 -6.59 -10.80
C ARG A 437 -5.13 -7.21 -9.49
N GLY A 438 -6.44 -7.14 -9.27
CA GLY A 438 -7.11 -7.66 -8.07
C GLY A 438 -7.01 -6.77 -6.82
N LYS A 439 -6.17 -5.73 -6.79
CA LYS A 439 -6.03 -4.80 -5.66
C LYS A 439 -6.82 -3.50 -5.91
N ALA A 440 -7.05 -2.70 -4.87
CA ALA A 440 -7.72 -1.40 -4.99
C ALA A 440 -7.04 -0.54 -6.07
N LEU A 441 -7.84 0.11 -6.93
CA LEU A 441 -7.34 0.94 -8.01
C LEU A 441 -6.58 2.17 -7.47
N ASP A 442 -7.14 2.82 -6.46
CA ASP A 442 -6.55 4.00 -5.82
C ASP A 442 -5.30 3.62 -5.00
N PRO A 443 -4.15 4.29 -5.24
CA PRO A 443 -2.92 3.97 -4.54
C PRO A 443 -2.96 4.26 -3.03
N VAL A 444 -3.74 5.25 -2.58
CA VAL A 444 -3.84 5.63 -1.16
C VAL A 444 -4.70 4.62 -0.39
N THR A 445 -5.81 4.19 -0.98
CA THR A 445 -6.65 3.08 -0.52
C THR A 445 -5.83 1.80 -0.43
N ASN A 446 -5.14 1.44 -1.51
CA ASN A 446 -4.31 0.24 -1.55
C ASN A 446 -3.21 0.29 -0.48
N PHE A 447 -2.67 1.47 -0.16
CA PHE A 447 -1.77 1.65 0.96
C PHE A 447 -2.50 1.37 2.28
N HIS A 448 -3.53 2.12 2.65
CA HIS A 448 -4.18 1.99 3.97
C HIS A 448 -4.81 0.62 4.23
N VAL A 449 -5.50 0.04 3.25
CA VAL A 449 -6.13 -1.28 3.42
C VAL A 449 -5.07 -2.39 3.52
N ARG A 450 -3.96 -2.26 2.77
CA ARG A 450 -2.79 -3.13 2.97
C ARG A 450 -2.13 -2.93 4.34
N ASN A 451 -2.36 -1.81 5.01
CA ASN A 451 -1.94 -1.60 6.40
C ASN A 451 -2.99 -2.10 7.41
N GLY A 452 -4.04 -2.80 6.98
CA GLY A 452 -5.11 -3.32 7.85
C GLY A 452 -6.18 -2.30 8.24
N ALA A 453 -6.24 -1.15 7.56
CA ALA A 453 -7.25 -0.15 7.82
C ALA A 453 -8.61 -0.52 7.21
N ILE A 454 -9.67 0.00 7.83
CA ILE A 454 -11.06 -0.12 7.40
C ILE A 454 -11.43 1.17 6.66
N PHE A 455 -12.07 1.05 5.50
CA PHE A 455 -12.71 2.18 4.84
C PHE A 455 -13.94 2.60 5.65
N GLU A 456 -13.77 3.55 6.58
CA GLU A 456 -14.79 3.90 7.57
C GLU A 456 -15.80 4.90 7.04
N ARG A 457 -15.31 5.97 6.39
CA ARG A 457 -16.14 7.11 5.97
C ARG A 457 -15.58 7.79 4.73
N ILE A 458 -16.45 8.17 3.80
CA ILE A 458 -16.17 9.08 2.70
C ILE A 458 -16.75 10.47 3.03
N ASN A 459 -15.94 11.50 2.85
CA ASN A 459 -16.24 12.87 3.25
C ASN A 459 -16.42 13.75 2.00
N TRP A 460 -17.57 14.39 1.90
CA TRP A 460 -17.89 15.36 0.86
C TRP A 460 -17.30 16.73 1.18
N LEU A 461 -16.72 17.42 0.17
CA LEU A 461 -16.11 18.75 0.29
C LEU A 461 -15.14 18.90 1.49
N ALA A 462 -14.33 17.86 1.71
CA ALA A 462 -13.36 17.79 2.79
C ALA A 462 -12.06 18.56 2.50
N ASP A 463 -11.69 18.71 1.23
CA ASP A 463 -10.56 19.53 0.77
C ASP A 463 -10.98 20.44 -0.40
N LEU A 464 -11.33 21.69 -0.06
CA LEU A 464 -11.68 22.74 -1.01
C LEU A 464 -10.48 23.44 -1.66
N SER A 465 -9.25 22.96 -1.42
CA SER A 465 -8.10 23.51 -2.13
C SER A 465 -8.21 23.27 -3.63
N LYS A 466 -7.58 24.12 -4.45
CA LYS A 466 -7.52 23.92 -5.91
C LYS A 466 -7.03 22.51 -6.30
N LYS A 467 -6.12 21.95 -5.48
CA LYS A 467 -5.60 20.58 -5.64
C LYS A 467 -6.65 19.52 -5.29
N GLY A 468 -7.35 19.67 -4.15
CA GLY A 468 -8.40 18.74 -3.72
C GLY A 468 -9.57 18.67 -4.70
N LEU A 469 -10.03 19.84 -5.17
CA LEU A 469 -11.07 19.92 -6.20
C LEU A 469 -10.64 19.27 -7.52
N ALA A 470 -9.42 19.54 -8.00
CA ALA A 470 -8.92 18.97 -9.24
C ALA A 470 -8.65 17.45 -9.16
N GLN A 471 -8.31 16.93 -7.98
CA GLN A 471 -7.96 15.51 -7.80
C GLN A 471 -9.19 14.64 -7.55
N SER A 472 -10.14 15.13 -6.75
CA SER A 472 -11.23 14.31 -6.20
C SER A 472 -12.56 15.03 -6.03
N ALA A 473 -12.79 16.18 -6.69
CA ALA A 473 -13.96 17.02 -6.45
C ALA A 473 -14.14 17.37 -4.95
N GLY A 474 -13.03 17.48 -4.21
CA GLY A 474 -13.02 17.76 -2.78
C GLY A 474 -13.33 16.56 -1.88
N LEU A 475 -13.48 15.34 -2.43
CA LEU A 475 -13.64 14.13 -1.63
C LEU A 475 -12.35 13.77 -0.87
N MET A 476 -12.51 13.38 0.39
CA MET A 476 -11.47 12.70 1.17
C MET A 476 -12.06 11.48 1.89
N ILE A 477 -11.21 10.60 2.40
CA ILE A 477 -11.62 9.36 3.07
C ILE A 477 -10.99 9.24 4.45
N ASN A 478 -11.78 8.76 5.41
CA ASN A 478 -11.27 8.28 6.68
C ASN A 478 -11.00 6.77 6.61
N TYR A 479 -9.74 6.39 6.79
CA TYR A 479 -9.35 5.01 7.03
C TYR A 479 -9.16 4.79 8.53
N LYS A 480 -9.95 3.92 9.14
CA LYS A 480 -9.90 3.62 10.58
C LYS A 480 -8.96 2.45 10.85
N TYR A 481 -8.10 2.62 11.84
CA TYR A 481 -7.21 1.58 12.33
C TYR A 481 -7.75 1.03 13.65
N ASP A 482 -8.42 -0.11 13.56
CA ASP A 482 -8.74 -0.90 14.74
C ASP A 482 -7.55 -1.78 15.11
N LEU A 483 -6.79 -1.36 16.12
CA LEU A 483 -5.55 -2.00 16.56
C LEU A 483 -5.71 -3.49 16.91
N ALA A 484 -6.90 -3.97 17.22
CA ALA A 484 -7.17 -5.37 17.51
C ALA A 484 -7.33 -6.23 16.24
N HIS A 485 -7.76 -5.63 15.13
CA HIS A 485 -8.11 -6.33 13.89
C HIS A 485 -7.21 -5.98 12.69
N VAL A 486 -6.16 -5.17 12.89
CA VAL A 486 -5.22 -4.76 11.82
C VAL A 486 -4.64 -5.96 11.09
N GLU A 487 -4.17 -6.99 11.80
CA GLU A 487 -3.55 -8.18 11.22
C GLU A 487 -4.55 -8.99 10.38
N ALA A 488 -5.74 -9.24 10.92
CA ALA A 488 -6.79 -9.97 10.22
C ALA A 488 -7.23 -9.24 8.94
N ASN A 489 -7.40 -7.91 9.03
CA ASN A 489 -7.74 -7.07 7.87
C ASN A 489 -6.64 -7.07 6.80
N ASN A 490 -5.38 -6.98 7.23
CA ASN A 490 -4.22 -7.06 6.33
C ASN A 490 -4.19 -8.39 5.58
N GLU A 491 -4.33 -9.51 6.30
CA GLU A 491 -4.31 -10.85 5.72
C GLU A 491 -5.46 -11.04 4.74
N ASN A 492 -6.68 -10.67 5.14
CA ASN A 492 -7.87 -10.78 4.29
C ASN A 492 -7.73 -9.97 2.98
N TYR A 493 -7.17 -8.76 3.05
CA TYR A 493 -6.90 -7.98 1.85
C TYR A 493 -5.77 -8.56 0.99
N LEU A 494 -4.71 -9.09 1.60
CA LEU A 494 -3.57 -9.65 0.86
C LEU A 494 -3.93 -10.96 0.14
N LEU A 495 -4.63 -11.86 0.81
CA LEU A 495 -4.99 -13.19 0.31
C LEU A 495 -6.29 -13.19 -0.52
N HIS A 496 -7.33 -12.52 -0.04
CA HIS A 496 -8.67 -12.59 -0.62
C HIS A 496 -9.09 -11.31 -1.37
N ASN A 497 -8.27 -10.26 -1.37
CA ASN A 497 -8.55 -8.97 -2.02
C ASN A 497 -9.80 -8.25 -1.48
N VAL A 498 -10.23 -8.60 -0.26
CA VAL A 498 -11.40 -8.00 0.39
C VAL A 498 -11.01 -6.70 1.07
N ILE A 499 -11.75 -5.61 0.78
CA ILE A 499 -11.58 -4.32 1.45
C ILE A 499 -12.56 -4.28 2.64
N PRO A 500 -12.08 -4.13 3.89
CA PRO A 500 -12.96 -3.91 5.03
C PRO A 500 -13.64 -2.54 4.91
N ILE A 501 -14.97 -2.51 5.10
CA ILE A 501 -15.80 -1.29 4.97
C ILE A 501 -16.62 -1.06 6.23
N GLY A 502 -16.72 0.20 6.65
CA GLY A 502 -17.59 0.67 7.74
C GLY A 502 -19.03 0.91 7.29
N LEU A 503 -19.87 1.38 8.21
CA LEU A 503 -21.32 1.48 8.00
C LEU A 503 -21.70 2.48 6.89
N GLN A 504 -21.07 3.66 6.85
CA GLN A 504 -21.45 4.69 5.88
C GLN A 504 -21.14 4.27 4.42
N PRO A 505 -19.95 3.74 4.09
CA PRO A 505 -19.70 3.21 2.74
C PRO A 505 -20.65 2.07 2.33
N GLN A 506 -21.06 1.21 3.26
CA GLN A 506 -22.04 0.16 2.98
C GLN A 506 -23.39 0.76 2.56
N GLN A 507 -23.89 1.74 3.32
CA GLN A 507 -25.13 2.47 3.00
C GLN A 507 -25.04 3.17 1.64
N VAL A 508 -23.92 3.85 1.35
CA VAL A 508 -23.70 4.56 0.08
C VAL A 508 -23.65 3.60 -1.11
N LEU A 509 -23.04 2.42 -0.94
CA LEU A 509 -22.97 1.39 -1.98
C LEU A 509 -24.31 0.65 -2.19
N GLY A 510 -25.38 1.02 -1.48
CA GLY A 510 -26.64 0.28 -1.51
C GLY A 510 -26.52 -1.12 -0.90
N ARG A 511 -25.40 -1.42 -0.23
CA ARG A 511 -25.27 -2.58 0.65
C ARG A 511 -25.94 -2.22 1.97
N TYR A 512 -27.27 -2.20 1.96
CA TYR A 512 -27.96 -2.62 3.17
C TYR A 512 -27.41 -4.00 3.53
N TRP A 513 -27.18 -4.22 4.83
CA TRP A 513 -26.69 -5.47 5.38
C TRP A 513 -27.77 -6.56 5.24
N GLY A 514 -28.11 -6.91 4.00
CA GLY A 514 -29.18 -7.82 3.64
C GLY A 514 -28.70 -9.24 3.32
N LEU A 515 -27.39 -9.53 3.36
CA LEU A 515 -26.88 -10.86 2.94
C LEU A 515 -25.71 -11.42 3.78
N PHE A 516 -25.54 -10.99 5.03
CA PHE A 516 -24.78 -11.74 6.05
C PHE A 516 -25.40 -11.55 7.45
N GLN A 517 -26.72 -11.72 7.53
CA GLN A 517 -27.42 -12.03 8.76
C GLN A 517 -28.08 -13.39 8.55
N PRO A 518 -27.93 -14.36 9.46
CA PRO A 518 -28.66 -15.61 9.36
C PRO A 518 -30.17 -15.31 9.27
N ALA A 519 -30.87 -16.04 8.39
CA ALA A 519 -32.23 -15.75 7.91
C ALA A 519 -33.30 -15.50 9.00
N TRP A 520 -33.06 -15.87 10.26
CA TRP A 520 -34.00 -15.67 11.37
C TRP A 520 -34.20 -14.20 11.79
N LEU A 521 -33.27 -13.29 11.46
CA LEU A 521 -33.43 -11.85 11.75
C LEU A 521 -34.38 -11.14 10.76
N LEU A 522 -34.56 -11.69 9.55
CA LEU A 522 -35.58 -11.24 8.61
C LEU A 522 -36.99 -11.63 9.08
N THR A 523 -37.15 -12.81 9.70
CA THR A 523 -38.41 -13.22 10.35
C THR A 523 -38.79 -12.28 11.48
N LEU A 524 -37.82 -11.82 12.28
CA LEU A 524 -38.05 -10.81 13.33
C LEU A 524 -38.32 -9.40 12.78
N ALA A 525 -37.73 -9.02 11.65
CA ALA A 525 -37.99 -7.73 11.01
C ALA A 525 -39.39 -7.68 10.37
N VAL A 526 -39.86 -8.78 9.78
CA VAL A 526 -41.23 -8.94 9.28
C VAL A 526 -42.24 -8.96 10.43
N LEU A 527 -41.92 -9.64 11.54
CA LEU A 527 -42.73 -9.59 12.76
C LEU A 527 -42.77 -8.18 13.38
N ASN A 528 -41.67 -7.43 13.35
CA ASN A 528 -41.65 -6.03 13.80
C ASN A 528 -42.42 -5.10 12.85
N PHE A 529 -42.38 -5.34 11.55
CA PHE A 529 -43.15 -4.55 10.57
C PHE A 529 -44.64 -4.84 10.68
N ALA A 530 -45.02 -6.11 10.92
CA ALA A 530 -46.38 -6.52 11.25
C ALA A 530 -46.87 -5.89 12.56
N PHE A 531 -46.00 -5.78 13.58
CA PHE A 531 -46.31 -5.09 14.84
C PHE A 531 -46.42 -3.56 14.68
N ILE A 532 -45.65 -2.96 13.76
CA ILE A 532 -45.72 -1.53 13.43
C ILE A 532 -46.97 -1.21 12.61
N THR A 533 -47.42 -2.10 11.71
CA THR A 533 -48.72 -1.96 11.04
C THR A 533 -49.90 -2.24 11.97
N GLU A 534 -49.71 -3.11 12.98
CA GLU A 534 -50.66 -3.34 14.09
C GLU A 534 -50.92 -2.06 14.91
N LEU A 535 -49.90 -1.21 15.06
CA LEU A 535 -49.99 0.09 15.71
C LEU A 535 -50.56 1.21 14.82
N ALA A 536 -50.49 1.06 13.49
CA ALA A 536 -50.82 2.14 12.55
C ALA A 536 -52.22 2.02 11.90
N MET A 537 -52.79 0.82 11.71
CA MET A 537 -54.02 0.67 10.90
C MET A 537 -55.13 -0.26 11.43
N GLY A 538 -54.99 -0.90 12.59
CA GLY A 538 -56.14 -1.48 13.32
C GLY A 538 -56.96 -2.57 12.61
N GLN A 539 -56.44 -3.20 11.55
CA GLN A 539 -57.03 -4.39 10.93
C GLN A 539 -55.95 -5.43 10.65
N GLN A 540 -56.24 -6.69 10.99
CA GLN A 540 -55.39 -7.83 10.65
C GLN A 540 -55.54 -8.16 9.16
N PRO A 541 -54.44 -8.36 8.41
CA PRO A 541 -54.51 -8.86 7.04
C PRO A 541 -55.11 -10.26 7.03
N THR A 542 -55.84 -10.59 5.95
CA THR A 542 -56.45 -11.92 5.80
C THR A 542 -55.39 -12.98 5.49
N GLU A 543 -55.68 -14.26 5.80
CA GLU A 543 -54.76 -15.37 5.51
C GLU A 543 -54.33 -15.41 4.04
N GLU A 544 -55.20 -15.03 3.09
CA GLU A 544 -54.87 -14.97 1.66
C GLU A 544 -53.89 -13.84 1.30
N GLU A 545 -54.00 -12.66 1.90
CA GLU A 545 -53.05 -11.55 1.69
C GLU A 545 -51.67 -11.85 2.31
N LEU A 546 -51.67 -12.51 3.47
CA LEU A 546 -50.44 -12.99 4.12
C LEU A 546 -49.74 -14.06 3.26
N PHE A 547 -50.51 -14.98 2.67
CA PHE A 547 -49.98 -16.05 1.81
C PHE A 547 -49.40 -15.51 0.50
N GLN A 548 -50.01 -14.46 -0.07
CA GLN A 548 -49.57 -13.84 -1.32
C GLN A 548 -48.30 -13.00 -1.15
N MET A 549 -48.13 -12.32 0.01
CA MET A 549 -46.89 -11.61 0.35
C MET A 549 -45.72 -12.55 0.68
N ILE A 550 -46.02 -13.76 1.20
CA ILE A 550 -45.02 -14.80 1.46
C ILE A 550 -44.63 -15.53 0.17
N SER A 551 -45.55 -15.71 -0.79
CA SER A 551 -45.24 -16.41 -2.05
C SER A 551 -44.41 -15.59 -3.06
N GLU A 552 -44.30 -14.26 -2.90
CA GLU A 552 -43.48 -13.41 -3.78
C GLU A 552 -41.99 -13.35 -3.38
N VAL A 553 -41.58 -14.02 -2.29
CA VAL A 553 -40.17 -14.10 -1.85
C VAL A 553 -39.70 -15.56 -1.80
N ASP A 554 -39.21 -16.02 -2.95
CA ASP A 554 -38.49 -17.26 -3.22
C ASP A 554 -39.16 -18.59 -2.82
N GLU A 555 -39.70 -19.28 -3.84
CA GLU A 555 -39.85 -20.74 -3.81
C GLU A 555 -38.48 -21.40 -3.57
N ASP A 556 -38.40 -22.21 -2.51
CA ASP A 556 -37.30 -23.12 -2.14
C ASP A 556 -36.14 -22.63 -1.25
N MET A 557 -36.44 -21.88 -0.17
CA MET A 557 -35.58 -21.72 1.03
C MET A 557 -35.09 -23.04 1.70
N SER A 558 -35.34 -24.21 1.09
CA SER A 558 -34.90 -25.53 1.55
C SER A 558 -33.38 -25.71 1.51
N GLY A 559 -32.66 -25.07 0.58
CA GLY A 559 -31.20 -25.19 0.45
C GLY A 559 -30.44 -24.55 1.61
N ALA A 560 -30.82 -23.34 1.99
CA ALA A 560 -30.15 -22.58 3.06
C ALA A 560 -30.33 -23.22 4.45
N ILE A 561 -31.48 -23.84 4.71
CA ILE A 561 -31.76 -24.54 5.98
C ILE A 561 -30.93 -25.82 6.08
N VAL A 562 -30.74 -26.54 4.96
CA VAL A 562 -29.87 -27.73 4.91
C VAL A 562 -28.41 -27.36 5.13
N ASP A 563 -27.93 -26.28 4.50
CA ASP A 563 -26.55 -25.80 4.70
C ASP A 563 -26.29 -25.36 6.15
N ALA A 564 -27.27 -24.71 6.79
CA ALA A 564 -27.20 -24.34 8.20
C ALA A 564 -27.20 -25.57 9.14
N PHE A 565 -28.03 -26.58 8.83
CA PHE A 565 -28.06 -27.83 9.57
C PHE A 565 -26.73 -28.59 9.48
N VAL A 566 -26.14 -28.65 8.28
CA VAL A 566 -24.81 -29.25 8.05
C VAL A 566 -23.73 -28.49 8.81
N ALA A 567 -23.73 -27.16 8.76
CA ALA A 567 -22.76 -26.33 9.46
C ALA A 567 -22.81 -26.52 11.00
N CYS A 568 -23.98 -26.85 11.54
CA CYS A 568 -24.16 -27.09 12.98
C CYS A 568 -23.89 -28.56 13.40
N GLY A 569 -23.55 -29.45 12.46
CA GLY A 569 -23.17 -30.85 12.72
C GLY A 569 -24.10 -31.92 12.14
N GLY A 570 -25.19 -31.52 11.49
CA GLY A 570 -26.08 -32.42 10.74
C GLY A 570 -25.50 -32.86 9.39
N LYS A 571 -26.25 -33.65 8.61
CA LYS A 571 -25.83 -34.11 7.27
C LYS A 571 -26.67 -33.50 6.15
N SER A 572 -26.08 -33.42 4.96
CA SER A 572 -26.68 -32.80 3.78
C SER A 572 -27.87 -33.57 3.22
N ASP A 573 -28.04 -34.83 3.62
CA ASP A 573 -29.21 -35.67 3.32
C ASP A 573 -30.36 -35.48 4.33
N LYS A 574 -30.27 -34.45 5.19
CA LYS A 574 -31.22 -34.13 6.28
C LYS A 574 -31.26 -35.18 7.40
N SER A 575 -30.30 -36.12 7.42
CA SER A 575 -30.17 -37.09 8.51
C SER A 575 -29.16 -36.62 9.58
N GLY A 576 -29.20 -37.26 10.74
CA GLY A 576 -28.37 -36.88 11.89
C GLY A 576 -29.03 -35.81 12.74
N PHE A 577 -28.27 -35.22 13.65
CA PHE A 577 -28.79 -34.33 14.68
C PHE A 577 -27.77 -33.25 15.04
N VAL A 578 -28.28 -32.12 15.53
CA VAL A 578 -27.46 -31.03 16.07
C VAL A 578 -27.59 -31.03 17.58
N ARG A 579 -26.47 -31.15 18.29
CA ARG A 579 -26.49 -31.12 19.76
C ARG A 579 -26.86 -29.74 20.29
N LYS A 580 -27.76 -29.71 21.26
CA LYS A 580 -28.21 -28.49 21.92
C LYS A 580 -27.06 -27.61 22.41
N GLU A 581 -26.02 -28.20 23.03
CA GLU A 581 -24.88 -27.43 23.57
C GLU A 581 -24.09 -26.72 22.47
N THR A 582 -23.99 -27.35 21.30
CA THR A 582 -23.33 -26.75 20.12
C THR A 582 -24.11 -25.56 19.62
N LEU A 583 -25.44 -25.69 19.53
CA LEU A 583 -26.31 -24.60 19.09
C LEU A 583 -26.27 -23.41 20.06
N VAL A 584 -26.36 -23.67 21.37
CA VAL A 584 -26.28 -22.64 22.42
C VAL A 584 -24.93 -21.94 22.39
N LYS A 585 -23.82 -22.68 22.21
CA LYS A 585 -22.47 -22.13 22.13
C LYS A 585 -22.30 -21.23 20.90
N ILE A 586 -22.78 -21.65 19.74
CA ILE A 586 -22.70 -20.84 18.52
C ILE A 586 -23.50 -19.54 18.70
N ILE A 587 -24.74 -19.64 19.19
CA ILE A 587 -25.66 -18.48 19.30
C ILE A 587 -25.23 -17.49 20.39
N LYS A 588 -24.88 -17.97 21.59
CA LYS A 588 -24.48 -17.10 22.71
C LYS A 588 -23.00 -16.71 22.65
N GLY A 589 -22.14 -17.64 22.24
CA GLY A 589 -20.68 -17.47 22.25
C GLY A 589 -20.14 -16.80 20.99
N ASP A 590 -20.51 -17.30 19.81
CA ASP A 590 -19.96 -16.81 18.54
C ASP A 590 -20.76 -15.62 17.98
N PHE A 591 -22.07 -15.57 18.23
CA PHE A 591 -22.95 -14.48 17.77
C PHE A 591 -23.37 -13.47 18.84
N GLY A 592 -23.08 -13.72 20.13
CA GLY A 592 -23.26 -12.75 21.22
C GLY A 592 -24.72 -12.37 21.52
N LEU A 593 -25.69 -13.21 21.16
CA LEU A 593 -27.12 -12.92 21.30
C LEU A 593 -27.59 -13.22 22.74
N THR A 594 -28.38 -12.31 23.32
CA THR A 594 -28.86 -12.39 24.71
C THR A 594 -30.22 -13.10 24.87
N ILE A 595 -30.70 -13.77 23.83
CA ILE A 595 -31.99 -14.48 23.83
C ILE A 595 -31.89 -15.75 24.70
N ASN A 596 -32.97 -16.07 25.45
CA ASN A 596 -33.06 -17.28 26.25
C ASN A 596 -33.36 -18.53 25.39
N ILE A 597 -32.41 -18.85 24.49
CA ILE A 597 -32.51 -19.93 23.49
C ILE A 597 -32.73 -21.31 24.12
N GLU A 598 -32.27 -21.52 25.35
CA GLU A 598 -32.38 -22.81 26.04
C GLU A 598 -33.84 -23.20 26.33
N GLU A 599 -34.70 -22.21 26.58
CA GLU A 599 -36.13 -22.44 26.81
C GLU A 599 -36.88 -22.72 25.50
N MET A 600 -36.46 -22.10 24.39
CA MET A 600 -37.03 -22.36 23.05
C MET A 600 -36.66 -23.75 22.55
N ILE A 601 -35.39 -24.15 22.69
CA ILE A 601 -34.94 -25.50 22.29
C ILE A 601 -35.69 -26.55 23.11
N ASN A 602 -35.84 -26.35 24.43
CA ASN A 602 -36.59 -27.29 25.29
C ASN A 602 -38.08 -27.42 24.96
N LYS A 603 -38.68 -26.44 24.26
CA LYS A 603 -40.09 -26.48 23.83
C LYS A 603 -40.27 -27.18 22.48
N LEU A 604 -39.21 -27.27 21.69
CA LEU A 604 -39.20 -27.81 20.34
C LEU A 604 -38.56 -29.20 20.25
N ASP A 605 -37.65 -29.54 21.16
CA ASP A 605 -37.14 -30.89 21.42
C ASP A 605 -38.25 -31.71 22.11
N VAL A 606 -39.14 -32.29 21.30
CA VAL A 606 -40.37 -32.94 21.80
C VAL A 606 -40.04 -34.26 22.51
N ASP A 607 -38.92 -34.89 22.16
CA ASP A 607 -38.49 -36.16 22.73
C ASP A 607 -37.53 -36.00 23.93
N GLY A 608 -37.00 -34.79 24.15
CA GLY A 608 -36.13 -34.45 25.27
C GLY A 608 -34.75 -35.09 25.19
N SER A 609 -34.33 -35.49 23.99
CA SER A 609 -33.08 -36.19 23.74
C SER A 609 -31.85 -35.27 23.85
N GLY A 610 -32.04 -33.96 23.72
CA GLY A 610 -30.96 -32.98 23.61
C GLY A 610 -30.29 -32.96 22.23
N GLU A 611 -30.82 -33.73 21.27
CA GLU A 611 -30.36 -33.88 19.90
C GLU A 611 -31.43 -33.34 18.95
N ILE A 612 -31.19 -32.19 18.32
CA ILE A 612 -32.18 -31.50 17.48
C ILE A 612 -32.17 -32.12 16.07
N GLU A 613 -33.27 -32.76 15.68
CA GLU A 613 -33.46 -33.35 14.36
C GLU A 613 -33.75 -32.28 13.29
N PHE A 614 -33.64 -32.62 12.00
CA PHE A 614 -33.78 -31.62 10.92
C PHE A 614 -35.14 -30.90 10.93
N ASP A 615 -36.23 -31.61 11.22
CA ASP A 615 -37.58 -31.01 11.24
C ASP A 615 -37.77 -30.09 12.45
N GLU A 616 -37.17 -30.42 13.59
CA GLU A 616 -37.13 -29.55 14.78
C GLU A 616 -36.21 -28.33 14.54
N PHE A 617 -35.07 -28.54 13.90
CA PHE A 617 -34.13 -27.48 13.51
C PHE A 617 -34.77 -26.50 12.52
N LYS A 618 -35.56 -27.02 11.57
CA LYS A 618 -36.36 -26.22 10.64
C LYS A 618 -37.39 -25.38 11.42
N ALA A 619 -38.11 -25.97 12.37
CA ALA A 619 -39.09 -25.29 13.21
C ALA A 619 -38.49 -24.24 14.16
N ILE A 620 -37.19 -24.30 14.47
CA ILE A 620 -36.48 -23.23 15.19
C ILE A 620 -36.23 -22.00 14.29
N LEU A 621 -36.16 -22.19 12.96
CA LEU A 621 -35.75 -21.17 11.99
C LEU A 621 -36.89 -20.57 11.16
N THR A 622 -38.05 -21.23 11.13
CA THR A 622 -39.32 -20.73 10.57
C THR A 622 -40.23 -20.27 11.68
#